data_AF-A0A1M3KGZ9-F1
#
_entry.id   AF-A0A1M3KGZ9-F1
#
_cell.length_a   1.000
_cell.length_b   1.000
_cell.length_c   1.000
_cell.angle_alpha   90.00
_cell.angle_beta   90.00
_cell.angle_gamma   90.00
#
_symmetry.space_group_name_H-M   'P 1'
#
loop_
_entity.id
_entity.type
_entity.pdbx_description
1 polymer ?
#
loop_
_entity_poly.entity_id
_entity_poly.type
_entity_poly.pdbx_seq_one_letter_code
_entity_poly.pdbx_strand_id
1 'polypeptide(L)'
;MEAWAKELGGISYPLISDFWPHGQVAKKYGVFRDDGRSERAIFVIDKKGIIRYIDVHDIDDLPVNQIIFDVIMEMDPESGRHFMDLPDVGEMPTADVVMYCTSWCPDCEHARNWLKDHYIEFLEINVNEYPQAAAYVRSQANGNLVSPTFSIHGQAVVDFDKERLRKLLNIDE
;
A
#
# COMPACT_ATOMS: atom_id res chain seq x y z
N MET A 1 2.32 -3.76 21.39
CA MET A 1 1.84 -3.10 20.16
C MET A 1 2.44 -1.73 19.96
N GLU A 2 2.69 -0.93 21.01
CA GLU A 2 3.29 0.41 20.84
C GLU A 2 4.62 0.41 20.09
N ALA A 3 5.50 -0.57 20.34
CA ALA A 3 6.74 -0.73 19.58
C ALA A 3 6.49 -0.98 18.08
N TRP A 4 5.50 -1.83 17.76
CA TRP A 4 5.12 -2.15 16.38
C TRP A 4 4.42 -0.97 15.68
N ALA A 5 3.57 -0.22 16.40
CA ALA A 5 2.93 0.99 15.89
C ALA A 5 3.94 2.07 15.47
N LYS A 6 5.05 2.18 16.23
CA LYS A 6 6.13 3.13 15.96
C LYS A 6 6.93 2.73 14.71
N GLU A 7 7.13 1.44 14.47
CA GLU A 7 7.79 0.93 13.25
C GLU A 7 6.97 1.15 11.99
N LEU A 8 5.64 1.16 12.08
CA LEU A 8 4.72 1.43 10.96
C LEU A 8 4.53 2.93 10.64
N GLY A 9 5.40 3.80 11.14
CA GLY A 9 5.32 5.24 10.88
C GLY A 9 4.40 6.03 11.83
N GLY A 10 3.93 5.39 12.92
CA GLY A 10 3.10 6.05 13.93
C GLY A 10 1.62 5.97 13.60
N ILE A 11 0.99 4.86 13.97
CA ILE A 11 -0.46 4.68 13.84
C ILE A 11 -1.20 5.63 14.81
N SER A 12 -2.12 6.44 14.27
CA SER A 12 -2.86 7.47 15.01
C SER A 12 -4.10 6.95 15.75
N TYR A 13 -4.49 5.71 15.51
CA TYR A 13 -5.65 5.06 16.10
C TYR A 13 -5.27 3.95 17.09
N PRO A 14 -6.18 3.57 18.02
CA PRO A 14 -5.88 2.52 18.99
C PRO A 14 -5.59 1.18 18.34
N LEU A 15 -4.53 0.51 18.78
CA LEU A 15 -4.22 -0.87 18.43
C LEU A 15 -4.57 -1.80 19.60
N ILE A 16 -5.26 -2.88 19.29
CA ILE A 16 -5.85 -3.79 20.29
C ILE A 16 -5.27 -5.20 20.11
N SER A 17 -5.07 -5.90 21.24
CA SER A 17 -4.52 -7.26 21.27
C SER A 17 -5.65 -8.24 21.53
N ASP A 18 -5.77 -9.27 20.70
CA ASP A 18 -6.64 -10.43 20.98
C ASP A 18 -5.84 -11.64 21.49
N PHE A 19 -4.83 -11.36 22.31
CA PHE A 19 -3.85 -12.38 22.72
C PHE A 19 -4.34 -13.29 23.86
N TRP A 20 -5.05 -12.74 24.87
CA TRP A 20 -5.56 -13.54 25.98
C TRP A 20 -6.90 -13.02 26.53
N PRO A 21 -7.92 -13.87 26.68
CA PRO A 21 -7.99 -15.27 26.26
C PRO A 21 -7.78 -15.41 24.74
N HIS A 22 -6.99 -16.39 24.31
CA HIS A 22 -6.46 -16.44 22.96
C HIS A 22 -7.54 -16.43 21.87
N GLY A 23 -7.52 -15.38 21.05
CA GLY A 23 -8.44 -15.19 19.92
C GLY A 23 -9.90 -14.98 20.35
N GLN A 24 -10.18 -14.48 21.56
CA GLN A 24 -11.55 -14.38 22.05
C GLN A 24 -12.42 -13.49 21.16
N VAL A 25 -11.90 -12.36 20.70
CA VAL A 25 -12.62 -11.44 19.80
C VAL A 25 -12.77 -12.09 18.43
N ALA A 26 -11.69 -12.60 17.83
CA ALA A 26 -11.73 -13.26 16.53
C ALA A 26 -12.74 -14.43 16.51
N LYS A 27 -12.82 -15.22 17.59
CA LYS A 27 -13.82 -16.29 17.76
C LYS A 27 -15.24 -15.75 17.80
N LYS A 28 -15.49 -14.66 18.54
CA LYS A 28 -16.81 -14.01 18.60
C LYS A 28 -17.27 -13.50 17.25
N TYR A 29 -16.34 -13.00 16.44
CA TYR A 29 -16.60 -12.48 15.09
C TYR A 29 -16.55 -13.57 14.01
N GLY A 30 -16.32 -14.84 14.37
CA GLY A 30 -16.33 -15.96 13.44
C GLY A 30 -15.15 -16.02 12.47
N VAL A 31 -14.05 -15.31 12.77
CA VAL A 31 -12.87 -15.18 11.91
C VAL A 31 -11.62 -15.79 12.54
N PHE A 32 -11.76 -16.65 13.55
CA PHE A 32 -10.63 -17.35 14.16
C PHE A 32 -10.35 -18.66 13.42
N ARG A 33 -9.08 -18.87 13.06
CA ARG A 33 -8.58 -20.04 12.33
C ARG A 33 -8.08 -21.10 13.30
N ASP A 34 -8.09 -22.35 12.85
CA ASP A 34 -7.60 -23.49 13.63
C ASP A 34 -6.08 -23.43 13.88
N ASP A 35 -5.35 -22.68 13.06
CA ASP A 35 -3.90 -22.47 13.20
C ASP A 35 -3.51 -21.41 14.25
N GLY A 36 -4.50 -20.86 14.99
CA GLY A 36 -4.27 -19.90 16.07
C GLY A 36 -4.21 -18.43 15.64
N ARG A 37 -4.58 -18.12 14.38
CA ARG A 37 -4.59 -16.76 13.83
C ARG A 37 -6.02 -16.32 13.49
N SER A 38 -6.21 -15.03 13.20
CA SER A 38 -7.46 -14.58 12.58
C SER A 38 -7.36 -14.65 11.06
N GLU A 39 -8.49 -14.76 10.38
CA GLU A 39 -8.59 -14.38 8.98
C GLU A 39 -8.22 -12.90 8.80
N ARG A 40 -7.84 -12.53 7.57
CA ARG A 40 -7.72 -11.12 7.20
C ARG A 40 -9.14 -10.60 6.98
N ALA A 41 -9.63 -9.81 7.94
CA ALA A 41 -11.01 -9.38 7.97
C ALA A 41 -11.15 -7.89 8.32
N ILE A 42 -12.17 -7.26 7.74
CA ILE A 42 -12.55 -5.87 7.99
C ILE A 42 -14.00 -5.85 8.44
N PHE A 43 -14.27 -5.14 9.53
CA PHE A 43 -15.61 -4.93 10.04
C PHE A 43 -15.89 -3.44 10.13
N VAL A 44 -17.01 -2.99 9.56
CA VAL A 44 -17.54 -1.65 9.81
C VAL A 44 -18.69 -1.79 10.79
N ILE A 45 -18.56 -1.14 11.94
CA ILE A 45 -19.52 -1.23 13.05
C ILE A 45 -20.05 0.17 13.32
N ASP A 46 -21.37 0.32 13.37
CA ASP A 46 -22.00 1.61 13.65
C ASP A 46 -21.93 2.00 15.13
N LYS A 47 -22.31 3.24 15.44
CA LYS A 47 -22.34 3.77 16.82
C LYS A 47 -23.29 3.03 17.76
N LYS A 48 -24.19 2.18 17.24
CA LYS A 48 -25.10 1.31 18.02
C LYS A 48 -24.52 -0.10 18.21
N GLY A 49 -23.32 -0.38 17.71
CA GLY A 49 -22.68 -1.69 17.79
C GLY A 49 -23.15 -2.68 16.73
N ILE A 50 -23.86 -2.23 15.69
CA ILE A 50 -24.35 -3.10 14.61
C ILE A 50 -23.28 -3.18 13.53
N ILE A 51 -22.94 -4.40 13.12
CA ILE A 51 -22.07 -4.65 11.97
C ILE A 51 -22.82 -4.27 10.70
N ARG A 52 -22.25 -3.35 9.92
CA ARG A 52 -22.81 -2.84 8.66
C ARG A 52 -22.11 -3.39 7.43
N TYR A 53 -20.85 -3.78 7.58
CA TYR A 53 -20.07 -4.42 6.54
C TYR A 53 -19.08 -5.40 7.14
N ILE A 54 -18.87 -6.51 6.42
CA ILE A 54 -17.87 -7.53 6.71
C ILE A 54 -17.15 -7.82 5.41
N ASP A 55 -15.83 -7.73 5.43
CA ASP A 55 -14.93 -8.25 4.41
C ASP A 55 -14.09 -9.34 5.03
N VAL A 56 -14.01 -10.50 4.39
CA VAL A 56 -13.08 -11.57 4.76
C VAL A 56 -12.42 -12.00 3.47
N HIS A 57 -11.13 -11.74 3.36
CA HIS A 57 -10.39 -11.94 2.11
C HIS A 57 -9.07 -12.65 2.38
N ASP A 58 -8.43 -13.10 1.30
CA ASP A 58 -7.14 -13.77 1.40
C ASP A 58 -6.07 -12.80 1.95
N ILE A 59 -5.07 -13.37 2.63
CA ILE A 59 -3.98 -12.57 3.17
C ILE A 59 -3.20 -11.84 2.09
N ASP A 60 -3.14 -12.38 0.87
CA ASP A 60 -2.43 -11.80 -0.27
C ASP A 60 -3.23 -10.71 -1.00
N ASP A 61 -4.53 -10.60 -0.74
CA ASP A 61 -5.41 -9.64 -1.39
C ASP A 61 -5.44 -8.29 -0.65
N LEU A 62 -5.54 -7.20 -1.40
CA LEU A 62 -5.79 -5.87 -0.85
C LEU A 62 -7.28 -5.56 -0.95
N PRO A 63 -7.91 -5.10 0.15
CA PRO A 63 -9.32 -4.71 0.14
C PRO A 63 -9.52 -3.45 -0.72
N VAL A 64 -10.71 -3.30 -1.29
CA VAL A 64 -11.08 -2.08 -2.02
C VAL A 64 -11.57 -1.05 -1.01
N ASN A 65 -10.74 -0.04 -0.71
CA ASN A 65 -11.05 1.00 0.27
C ASN A 65 -12.34 1.77 -0.04
N GLN A 66 -12.70 1.92 -1.33
CA GLN A 66 -13.91 2.64 -1.74
C GLN A 66 -15.18 2.04 -1.11
N ILE A 67 -15.25 0.71 -1.00
CA ILE A 67 -16.41 0.03 -0.40
C ILE A 67 -16.57 0.45 1.07
N ILE A 68 -15.46 0.56 1.80
CA ILE A 68 -15.47 0.98 3.21
C ILE A 68 -15.95 2.43 3.31
N PHE A 69 -15.47 3.31 2.43
CA PHE A 69 -15.89 4.71 2.41
C PHE A 69 -17.37 4.86 2.07
N ASP A 70 -17.90 4.11 1.10
CA ASP A 70 -19.31 4.16 0.73
C ASP A 70 -20.20 3.73 1.90
N VAL A 71 -19.82 2.66 2.61
CA VAL A 71 -20.52 2.20 3.82
C VAL A 71 -20.47 3.26 4.92
N ILE A 72 -19.32 3.89 5.16
CA ILE A 72 -19.19 4.98 6.15
C ILE A 72 -20.04 6.18 5.75
N MET A 73 -20.06 6.55 4.47
CA MET A 73 -20.87 7.65 3.93
C MET A 73 -22.37 7.41 4.13
N GLU A 74 -22.84 6.17 3.95
CA GLU A 74 -24.23 5.80 4.19
C GLU A 74 -24.59 5.92 5.69
N MET A 75 -23.68 5.51 6.57
CA MET A 75 -23.92 5.43 8.01
C MET A 75 -23.75 6.75 8.76
N ASP A 76 -22.74 7.53 8.38
CA ASP A 76 -22.32 8.77 9.02
C ASP A 76 -21.77 9.73 7.95
N PRO A 77 -22.66 10.44 7.22
CA PRO A 77 -22.25 11.35 6.15
C PRO A 77 -21.33 12.48 6.61
N GLU A 78 -21.39 12.87 7.88
CA GLU A 78 -20.51 13.89 8.44
C GLU A 78 -19.08 13.38 8.56
N SER A 79 -18.89 12.21 9.15
CA SER A 79 -17.57 11.55 9.22
C SER A 79 -17.08 11.12 7.85
N GLY A 80 -17.97 10.62 6.99
CA GLY A 80 -17.64 10.20 5.63
C GLY A 80 -17.09 11.33 4.75
N ARG A 81 -17.64 12.55 4.89
CA ARG A 81 -17.11 13.74 4.16
C ARG A 81 -15.67 14.05 4.51
N HIS A 82 -15.24 13.82 5.76
CA HIS A 82 -13.84 13.99 6.16
C HIS A 82 -12.88 13.09 5.38
N PHE A 83 -13.36 11.93 4.89
CA PHE A 83 -12.59 11.01 4.05
C PHE A 83 -12.67 11.35 2.55
N MET A 84 -13.70 12.06 2.10
CA MET A 84 -13.77 12.60 0.73
C MET A 84 -12.88 13.83 0.52
N ASP A 85 -12.56 14.55 1.61
CA ASP A 85 -11.58 15.65 1.61
C ASP A 85 -10.13 15.17 1.78
N LEU A 86 -9.91 13.86 2.00
CA LEU A 86 -8.60 13.30 1.70
C LEU A 86 -8.39 13.51 0.20
N PRO A 87 -7.21 13.97 -0.25
CA PRO A 87 -6.98 14.06 -1.67
C PRO A 87 -7.33 12.69 -2.27
N ASP A 88 -8.31 12.68 -3.18
CA ASP A 88 -8.43 11.63 -4.18
C ASP A 88 -7.00 11.32 -4.56
N VAL A 89 -6.52 10.11 -4.27
CA VAL A 89 -5.10 9.73 -4.32
C VAL A 89 -4.52 10.36 -5.59
N GLY A 90 -3.87 11.52 -5.44
CA GLY A 90 -3.86 12.54 -6.51
C GLY A 90 -3.40 11.95 -7.82
N GLU A 91 -3.84 12.51 -8.97
CA GLU A 91 -3.30 12.14 -10.29
C GLU A 91 -1.83 11.76 -10.13
N MET A 92 -1.48 10.50 -10.43
CA MET A 92 -0.14 9.99 -10.12
C MET A 92 0.85 10.97 -10.73
N PRO A 93 1.77 11.55 -9.92
CA PRO A 93 2.67 12.55 -10.45
C PRO A 93 3.47 11.91 -11.58
N THR A 94 3.41 12.54 -12.75
CA THR A 94 3.98 12.02 -13.98
C THR A 94 5.32 12.69 -14.26
N ALA A 95 6.29 11.90 -14.69
CA ALA A 95 7.56 12.38 -15.22
C ALA A 95 8.01 11.45 -16.35
N ASP A 96 9.01 11.88 -17.12
CA ASP A 96 9.63 11.04 -18.15
C ASP A 96 10.29 9.80 -17.55
N VAL A 97 10.84 9.93 -16.35
CA VAL A 97 11.44 8.85 -15.55
C VAL A 97 10.82 8.88 -14.17
N VAL A 98 10.11 7.82 -13.80
CA VAL A 98 9.53 7.62 -12.47
C VAL A 98 10.15 6.38 -11.85
N MET A 99 10.66 6.48 -10.62
CA MET A 99 11.14 5.37 -9.81
C MET A 99 10.18 5.11 -8.65
N TYR A 100 9.56 3.93 -8.65
CA TYR A 100 8.70 3.44 -7.60
C TYR A 100 9.51 2.67 -6.56
N CYS A 101 9.40 3.10 -5.30
CA CYS A 101 10.28 2.76 -4.19
C CYS A 101 9.46 2.46 -2.94
N THR A 102 10.02 1.72 -1.97
CA THR A 102 9.46 1.62 -0.61
C THR A 102 10.29 2.45 0.36
N SER A 103 9.75 2.78 1.53
CA SER A 103 10.43 3.62 2.54
C SER A 103 11.83 3.11 2.95
N TRP A 104 12.15 1.83 2.72
CA TRP A 104 13.48 1.27 2.94
C TRP A 104 13.77 0.14 1.94
N CYS A 105 14.63 0.41 0.96
CA CYS A 105 15.08 -0.59 -0.02
C CYS A 105 16.52 -0.28 -0.48
N PRO A 106 17.49 -1.21 -0.25
CA PRO A 106 18.88 -1.02 -0.69
C PRO A 106 19.04 -0.85 -2.21
N ASP A 107 18.29 -1.61 -3.00
CA ASP A 107 18.37 -1.52 -4.47
C ASP A 107 17.79 -0.20 -5.00
N CYS A 108 16.80 0.38 -4.31
CA CYS A 108 16.32 1.73 -4.61
C CYS A 108 17.40 2.77 -4.32
N GLU A 109 18.21 2.59 -3.27
CA GLU A 109 19.34 3.47 -3.00
C GLU A 109 20.41 3.40 -4.10
N HIS A 110 20.78 2.18 -4.52
CA HIS A 110 21.72 1.98 -5.63
C HIS A 110 21.21 2.58 -6.94
N ALA A 111 19.93 2.35 -7.27
CA ALA A 111 19.30 2.91 -8.46
C ALA A 111 19.27 4.44 -8.44
N ARG A 112 18.93 5.04 -7.31
CA ARG A 112 18.89 6.49 -7.12
C ARG A 112 20.25 7.13 -7.37
N ASN A 113 21.30 6.54 -6.82
CA ASN A 113 22.67 7.03 -7.02
C ASN A 113 23.09 6.89 -8.48
N TRP A 114 22.80 5.74 -9.10
CA TRP A 114 23.11 5.52 -10.51
C TRP A 114 22.42 6.53 -11.44
N LEU A 115 21.12 6.80 -11.25
CA LEU A 115 20.41 7.82 -12.04
C LEU A 115 21.03 9.22 -11.86
N LYS A 116 21.41 9.58 -10.63
CA LYS A 116 22.08 10.85 -10.34
C LYS A 116 23.46 10.96 -10.98
N ASP A 117 24.25 9.89 -10.95
CA ASP A 117 25.60 9.84 -11.55
C ASP A 117 25.55 10.02 -13.08
N HIS A 118 24.44 9.58 -13.70
CA HIS A 118 24.16 9.76 -15.14
C HIS A 118 23.38 11.05 -15.46
N TYR A 119 23.19 11.94 -14.48
CA TYR A 119 22.46 13.22 -14.65
C TYR A 119 21.03 13.05 -15.18
N ILE A 120 20.38 11.93 -14.81
CA ILE A 120 18.99 11.66 -15.17
C ILE A 120 18.09 12.32 -14.14
N GLU A 121 17.22 13.23 -14.57
CA GLU A 121 16.13 13.72 -13.73
C GLU A 121 15.05 12.64 -13.62
N PHE A 122 14.61 12.36 -12.39
CA PHE A 122 13.57 11.38 -12.13
C PHE A 122 12.69 11.82 -10.97
N LEU A 123 11.45 11.33 -10.98
CA LEU A 123 10.52 11.43 -9.88
C LEU A 123 10.55 10.15 -9.06
N GLU A 124 10.77 10.27 -7.75
CA GLU A 124 10.67 9.13 -6.82
C GLU A 124 9.29 9.09 -6.16
N ILE A 125 8.61 7.94 -6.25
CA ILE A 125 7.29 7.72 -5.65
C ILE A 125 7.39 6.59 -4.62
N ASN A 126 7.05 6.90 -3.37
CA ASN A 126 6.92 5.90 -2.32
C ASN A 126 5.58 5.15 -2.48
N VAL A 127 5.64 3.86 -2.82
CA VAL A 127 4.44 3.03 -3.05
C VAL A 127 3.59 2.85 -1.79
N ASN A 128 4.14 3.12 -0.60
CA ASN A 128 3.41 3.09 0.66
C ASN A 128 2.49 4.31 0.84
N GLU A 129 2.79 5.42 0.15
CA GLU A 129 2.02 6.68 0.23
C GLU A 129 0.93 6.75 -0.85
N TYR A 130 1.13 6.03 -1.95
CA TYR A 130 0.24 6.05 -3.12
C TYR A 130 -0.24 4.62 -3.45
N PRO A 131 -1.44 4.20 -3.01
CA PRO A 131 -1.98 2.87 -3.28
C PRO A 131 -1.99 2.48 -4.77
N GLN A 132 -2.29 3.44 -5.64
CA GLN A 132 -2.20 3.33 -7.09
C GLN A 132 -0.79 3.04 -7.63
N ALA A 133 0.25 3.55 -6.98
CA ALA A 133 1.63 3.25 -7.34
C ALA A 133 1.95 1.79 -6.99
N ALA A 134 1.51 1.31 -5.83
CA ALA A 134 1.63 -0.11 -5.46
C ALA A 134 0.87 -1.01 -6.45
N ALA A 135 -0.35 -0.63 -6.85
CA ALA A 135 -1.13 -1.36 -7.84
C ALA A 135 -0.43 -1.40 -9.22
N TYR A 136 0.13 -0.26 -9.67
CA TYR A 136 0.93 -0.20 -10.89
C TYR A 136 2.12 -1.16 -10.82
N VAL A 137 2.93 -1.11 -9.77
CA VAL A 137 4.10 -2.00 -9.61
C VAL A 137 3.69 -3.47 -9.66
N ARG A 138 2.62 -3.85 -8.95
CA ARG A 138 2.08 -5.22 -8.97
C ARG A 138 1.65 -5.67 -10.37
N SER A 139 1.03 -4.77 -11.14
CA SER A 139 0.63 -5.08 -12.51
C SER A 139 1.82 -5.37 -13.44
N GLN A 140 3.00 -4.83 -13.13
CA GLN A 140 4.23 -5.05 -13.91
C GLN A 140 5.03 -6.26 -13.43
N ALA A 141 4.85 -6.71 -12.19
CA ALA A 141 5.67 -7.73 -11.54
C ALA A 141 4.87 -8.99 -11.11
N ASN A 142 3.94 -9.46 -11.95
CA ASN A 142 3.12 -10.65 -11.71
C ASN A 142 2.42 -10.65 -10.34
N GLY A 143 1.89 -9.50 -9.92
CA GLY A 143 1.20 -9.33 -8.64
C GLY A 143 2.12 -8.99 -7.46
N ASN A 144 3.44 -9.09 -7.62
CA ASN A 144 4.40 -8.81 -6.54
C ASN A 144 4.72 -7.31 -6.43
N LEU A 145 5.03 -6.86 -5.22
CA LEU A 145 5.54 -5.51 -4.99
C LEU A 145 7.07 -5.52 -5.08
N VAL A 146 7.62 -5.34 -6.29
CA VAL A 146 9.06 -5.34 -6.54
C VAL A 146 9.59 -3.91 -6.62
N SER A 147 10.55 -3.57 -5.76
CA SER A 147 11.19 -2.25 -5.72
C SER A 147 12.71 -2.39 -5.91
N PRO A 148 13.37 -1.52 -6.72
CA PRO A 148 12.76 -0.44 -7.50
C PRO A 148 12.02 -0.98 -8.73
N THR A 149 10.93 -0.32 -9.11
CA THR A 149 10.32 -0.47 -10.44
C THR A 149 10.32 0.90 -11.10
N PHE A 150 10.55 0.98 -12.40
CA PHE A 150 10.64 2.23 -13.14
C PHE A 150 9.55 2.31 -14.21
N SER A 151 9.07 3.52 -14.46
CA SER A 151 8.35 3.88 -15.68
C SER A 151 9.19 4.89 -16.44
N ILE A 152 9.62 4.54 -17.65
CA ILE A 152 10.45 5.38 -18.51
C ILE A 152 9.74 5.56 -19.84
N HIS A 153 9.25 6.77 -20.11
CA HIS A 153 8.44 7.09 -21.29
C HIS A 153 7.27 6.09 -21.50
N GLY A 154 6.63 5.67 -20.41
CA GLY A 154 5.54 4.71 -20.40
C GLY A 154 5.94 3.22 -20.47
N GLN A 155 7.23 2.91 -20.52
CA GLN A 155 7.74 1.54 -20.49
C GLN A 155 8.18 1.14 -19.08
N ALA A 156 7.65 0.03 -18.59
CA ALA A 156 8.02 -0.50 -17.28
C ALA A 156 9.37 -1.25 -17.32
N VAL A 157 10.18 -1.02 -16.28
CA VAL A 157 11.36 -1.82 -15.94
C VAL A 157 11.21 -2.27 -14.50
N VAL A 158 11.11 -3.57 -14.28
CA VAL A 158 11.01 -4.15 -12.94
C VAL A 158 12.42 -4.48 -12.47
N ASP A 159 12.71 -4.19 -11.21
CA ASP A 159 14.03 -4.35 -10.58
C ASP A 159 15.10 -3.42 -11.19
N PHE A 160 16.28 -3.37 -10.57
CA PHE A 160 17.40 -2.54 -11.02
C PHE A 160 18.17 -3.16 -12.20
N ASP A 161 17.46 -3.40 -13.31
CA ASP A 161 18.01 -3.91 -14.58
C ASP A 161 18.76 -2.80 -15.34
N LYS A 162 20.06 -2.66 -15.04
CA LYS A 162 20.93 -1.64 -15.66
C LYS A 162 20.97 -1.71 -17.19
N GLU A 163 20.94 -2.90 -17.78
CA GLU A 163 21.00 -3.07 -19.24
C GLU A 163 19.75 -2.45 -19.89
N ARG A 164 18.58 -2.76 -19.32
CA ARG A 164 17.31 -2.22 -19.81
C ARG A 164 17.19 -0.72 -19.55
N LEU A 165 17.66 -0.25 -18.40
CA LEU A 165 17.69 1.17 -18.06
C LEU A 165 18.57 1.97 -19.04
N ARG A 166 19.80 1.49 -19.32
CA ARG A 166 20.69 2.13 -20.30
C ARG A 166 20.04 2.27 -21.67
N LYS A 167 19.41 1.19 -22.15
CA LYS A 167 18.74 1.17 -23.44
C LYS A 167 17.58 2.17 -23.53
N LEU A 168 16.78 2.30 -22.47
CA LEU A 168 15.62 3.19 -22.47
C LEU A 168 16.00 4.66 -22.25
N LEU A 169 17.08 4.92 -21.52
CA LEU A 169 17.57 6.27 -21.21
C LEU A 169 18.62 6.77 -22.22
N ASN A 170 18.95 5.96 -23.24
CA ASN A 170 20.00 6.23 -24.23
C ASN A 170 21.35 6.59 -23.57
N ILE A 171 21.75 5.80 -22.58
CA ILE A 171 23.04 5.93 -21.90
C ILE A 171 24.03 4.98 -22.59
N ASP A 172 25.09 5.54 -23.15
CA ASP A 172 26.21 4.78 -23.71
C ASP A 172 27.04 4.09 -22.60
N GLU A 173 27.74 3.01 -22.94
CA GLU A 173 28.58 2.21 -22.03
C GLU A 173 29.69 2.99 -21.31
#